data_AF-A0A6J4NWG0-F1
#
_entry.id   AF-A0A6J4NWG0-F1
#
_cell.length_a   1.000
_cell.length_b   1.000
_cell.length_c   1.000
_cell.angle_alpha   90.00
_cell.angle_beta   90.00
_cell.angle_gamma   90.00
#
_symmetry.space_group_name_H-M   'P 1'
#
loop_
_entity.id
_entity.type
_entity.pdbx_description
1 polymer ?
#
loop_
_entity_poly.entity_id
_entity_poly.type
_entity_poly.pdbx_seq_one_letter_code
_entity_poly.pdbx_strand_id
1 'polypeptide(L)'
;MTVLADLRTGPLALAIDAAARAIPPVWPLAASVAVNPYLGQTGELLAVAAARLGRVGGIAATMPRDWYAGRIASGEVSEGDLLAAWEAAPEDLRPQDVAALKTAALRPAPVVQALPTVADLAARDTGIDWPGLVAERIGAWAGAYFDEGQALWAAPKGRSAYAAWRAVAIRDLSPEIAGLKGFAAHVASAPETAREAMAQAVDRLGLPGAALETYFHALLTTLGGWAQVGRHRLWQAELAGGTDDTLEGLLAIRLVWEDALMALCGARIATEWEAVRAAHAEPVRPTADLVIDAILQEAVERSAQRRLAEVLARPVAVVAEGRPALQAAFCIDVRSEVFRRALEGVDPGIVTLGFA
;
A
#
# COMPACT_ATOMS: atom_id res chain seq x y z
N MET A 1 -11.53 2.84 34.37
CA MET A 1 -10.87 3.50 33.22
C MET A 1 -11.96 3.83 32.22
N THR A 2 -12.22 5.12 31.99
CA THR A 2 -13.34 5.63 31.19
C THR A 2 -13.22 5.24 29.72
N VAL A 3 -14.34 5.00 29.03
CA VAL A 3 -14.43 4.71 27.58
C VAL A 3 -13.56 5.66 26.73
N LEU A 4 -13.46 6.93 27.13
CA LEU A 4 -12.62 7.94 26.48
C LEU A 4 -11.10 7.68 26.55
N ALA A 5 -10.61 6.98 27.58
CA ALA A 5 -9.21 6.58 27.68
C ALA A 5 -8.91 5.38 26.77
N ASP A 6 -9.86 4.46 26.63
CA ASP A 6 -9.76 3.28 25.77
C ASP A 6 -9.78 3.66 24.28
N LEU A 7 -10.53 4.71 23.91
CA LEU A 7 -10.49 5.31 22.57
C LEU A 7 -9.19 6.09 22.27
N ARG A 8 -8.37 6.38 23.28
CA ARG A 8 -7.12 7.15 23.11
C ARG A 8 -5.88 6.27 23.02
N THR A 9 -5.85 5.16 23.77
CA THR A 9 -4.67 4.29 23.88
C THR A 9 -5.00 2.79 23.87
N GLY A 10 -6.27 2.43 23.62
CA GLY A 10 -6.73 1.04 23.61
C GLY A 10 -6.49 0.32 22.28
N PRO A 11 -6.96 -0.94 22.17
CA PRO A 11 -6.74 -1.80 20.99
C PRO A 11 -7.19 -1.17 19.66
N LEU A 12 -8.28 -0.38 19.68
CA LEU A 12 -8.77 0.33 18.50
C LEU A 12 -7.76 1.38 18.01
N ALA A 13 -7.20 2.19 18.91
CA ALA A 13 -6.23 3.23 18.56
C ALA A 13 -4.94 2.63 17.99
N LEU A 14 -4.48 1.50 18.55
CA LEU A 14 -3.31 0.78 18.03
C LEU A 14 -3.58 0.22 16.63
N ALA A 15 -4.76 -0.35 16.38
CA ALA A 15 -5.13 -0.85 15.06
C ALA A 15 -5.24 0.26 14.00
N ILE A 16 -5.76 1.43 14.39
CA ILE A 16 -5.81 2.62 13.52
C ILE A 16 -4.39 3.06 13.15
N ASP A 17 -3.49 3.22 14.13
CA ASP A 17 -2.11 3.65 13.86
C ASP A 17 -1.36 2.63 13.02
N ALA A 18 -1.50 1.33 13.31
CA ALA A 18 -0.90 0.25 12.53
C ALA A 18 -1.38 0.26 11.06
N ALA A 19 -2.70 0.36 10.83
CA ALA A 19 -3.27 0.43 9.49
C ALA A 19 -2.84 1.70 8.73
N ALA A 20 -2.80 2.84 9.43
CA ALA A 20 -2.33 4.10 8.87
C ALA A 20 -0.86 4.02 8.42
N ARG A 21 0.02 3.45 9.26
CA ARG A 21 1.45 3.28 8.98
C ARG A 21 1.74 2.23 7.91
N ALA A 22 0.83 1.28 7.71
CA ALA A 22 0.92 0.30 6.64
C ALA A 22 0.79 0.92 5.23
N ILE A 23 0.12 2.08 5.11
CA ILE A 23 0.03 2.84 3.86
C ILE A 23 1.34 3.61 3.63
N PRO A 24 1.96 3.53 2.43
CA PRO A 24 3.09 4.39 2.08
C PRO A 24 2.62 5.83 1.76
N PRO A 25 3.38 6.88 2.15
CA PRO A 25 3.07 8.26 1.78
C PRO A 25 3.27 8.50 0.29
N VAL A 26 2.46 9.38 -0.31
CA VAL A 26 2.71 9.92 -1.65
C VAL A 26 3.19 11.35 -1.56
N TRP A 27 4.28 11.68 -2.26
CA TRP A 27 4.78 13.05 -2.30
C TRP A 27 4.06 13.86 -3.37
N PRO A 28 3.84 15.16 -3.16
CA PRO A 28 3.27 16.03 -4.18
C PRO A 28 4.18 16.08 -5.39
N LEU A 29 3.63 16.35 -6.58
CA LEU A 29 4.40 16.42 -7.84
C LEU A 29 5.62 17.35 -7.75
N ALA A 30 5.51 18.46 -7.00
CA ALA A 30 6.60 19.40 -6.78
C ALA A 30 7.81 18.81 -6.02
N ALA A 31 7.62 17.69 -5.32
CA ALA A 31 8.64 17.00 -4.53
C ALA A 31 8.63 15.48 -4.81
N SER A 32 8.18 15.07 -5.99
CA SER A 32 8.06 13.65 -6.33
C SER A 32 9.44 12.98 -6.36
N VAL A 33 9.61 11.99 -5.49
CA VAL A 33 10.78 11.10 -5.41
C VAL A 33 10.30 9.66 -5.43
N ALA A 34 11.21 8.73 -5.71
CA ALA A 34 10.90 7.30 -5.62
C ALA A 34 10.48 6.94 -4.19
N VAL A 35 9.26 6.40 -4.05
CA VAL A 35 8.73 5.91 -2.77
C VAL A 35 8.90 4.40 -2.72
N ASN A 36 9.37 3.88 -1.59
CA ASN A 36 9.28 2.44 -1.34
C ASN A 36 7.80 2.05 -1.18
N PRO A 37 7.19 1.28 -2.12
CA PRO A 37 5.79 0.88 -1.99
C PRO A 37 5.54 -0.02 -0.77
N TYR A 38 6.60 -0.62 -0.21
CA TYR A 38 6.58 -1.44 1.00
C TYR A 38 7.03 -0.68 2.25
N LEU A 39 6.99 0.66 2.27
CA LEU A 39 7.50 1.44 3.41
C LEU A 39 6.86 1.01 4.74
N GLY A 40 5.55 0.73 4.72
CA GLY A 40 4.79 0.25 5.88
C GLY A 40 5.03 -1.22 6.25
N GLN A 41 5.80 -1.95 5.45
CA GLN A 41 6.12 -3.38 5.64
C GLN A 41 7.64 -3.63 5.71
N THR A 42 8.45 -2.58 5.94
CA THR A 42 9.92 -2.68 6.00
C THR A 42 10.46 -3.63 7.06
N GLY A 43 9.66 -3.93 8.10
CA GLY A 43 10.00 -4.92 9.13
C GLY A 43 9.58 -6.36 8.80
N GLU A 44 8.96 -6.60 7.64
CA GLU A 44 8.44 -7.91 7.24
C GLU A 44 9.33 -8.57 6.17
N LEU A 45 9.40 -9.91 6.19
CA LEU A 45 9.93 -10.66 5.05
C LEU A 45 9.03 -10.48 3.84
N LEU A 46 9.59 -10.52 2.63
CA LEU A 46 8.83 -10.31 1.38
C LEU A 46 7.59 -11.21 1.27
N ALA A 47 7.70 -12.49 1.65
CA ALA A 47 6.56 -13.42 1.62
C ALA A 47 5.43 -13.00 2.58
N VAL A 48 5.77 -12.47 3.76
CA VAL A 48 4.79 -11.97 4.74
C VAL A 48 4.11 -10.71 4.22
N ALA A 49 4.89 -9.77 3.68
CA ALA A 49 4.37 -8.57 3.03
C ALA A 49 3.45 -8.92 1.86
N ALA A 50 3.81 -9.92 1.05
CA ALA A 50 2.97 -10.42 -0.04
C ALA A 50 1.65 -11.02 0.46
N ALA A 51 1.67 -11.76 1.58
CA ALA A 51 0.47 -12.30 2.21
C ALA A 51 -0.45 -11.18 2.71
N ARG A 52 0.14 -10.14 3.32
CA ARG A 52 -0.58 -8.94 3.79
C ARG A 52 -1.24 -8.21 2.63
N LEU A 53 -0.45 -7.82 1.62
CA LEU A 53 -0.92 -7.04 0.48
C LEU A 53 -1.91 -7.81 -0.39
N GLY A 54 -1.73 -9.13 -0.49
CA GLY A 54 -2.70 -10.02 -1.12
C GLY A 54 -4.03 -10.01 -0.38
N ARG A 55 -4.00 -10.14 0.96
CA ARG A 55 -5.20 -10.10 1.81
C ARG A 55 -5.95 -8.77 1.71
N VAL A 56 -5.25 -7.64 1.76
CA VAL A 56 -5.90 -6.32 1.89
C VAL A 56 -6.24 -5.65 0.56
N GLY A 57 -5.55 -6.01 -0.52
CA GLY A 57 -5.70 -5.33 -1.81
C GLY A 57 -5.61 -6.25 -3.03
N GLY A 58 -5.44 -7.56 -2.85
CA GLY A 58 -5.28 -8.49 -3.97
C GLY A 58 -3.98 -8.24 -4.76
N ILE A 59 -2.99 -7.62 -4.13
CA ILE A 59 -1.76 -7.19 -4.79
C ILE A 59 -0.76 -8.35 -4.79
N ALA A 60 -0.27 -8.72 -5.98
CA ALA A 60 0.88 -9.61 -6.12
C ALA A 60 2.17 -8.81 -5.90
N ALA A 61 3.02 -9.24 -4.97
CA ALA A 61 4.28 -8.57 -4.65
C ALA A 61 5.42 -8.88 -5.63
N THR A 62 5.26 -9.92 -6.44
CA THR A 62 6.29 -10.51 -7.31
C THR A 62 5.78 -10.66 -8.74
N MET A 63 6.70 -10.87 -9.68
CA MET A 63 6.37 -11.14 -11.07
C MET A 63 5.69 -12.50 -11.22
N PRO A 64 4.96 -12.75 -12.34
CA PRO A 64 4.45 -14.08 -12.65
C PRO A 64 5.57 -15.14 -12.80
N ARG A 65 5.26 -16.40 -12.48
CA ARG A 65 6.26 -17.49 -12.41
C ARG A 65 6.96 -17.81 -13.74
N ASP A 66 6.27 -17.62 -14.86
CA ASP A 66 6.84 -17.79 -16.20
C ASP A 66 7.99 -16.81 -16.49
N TRP A 67 7.93 -15.59 -15.93
CA TRP A 67 8.99 -14.59 -16.01
C TRP A 67 10.27 -15.03 -15.29
N TYR A 68 10.14 -15.69 -14.14
CA TYR A 68 11.28 -16.28 -13.42
C TYR A 68 11.80 -17.53 -14.15
N ALA A 69 10.89 -18.41 -14.58
CA ALA A 69 11.24 -19.62 -15.32
C ALA A 69 12.05 -19.31 -16.59
N GLY A 70 11.70 -18.25 -17.33
CA GLY A 70 12.45 -17.79 -18.49
C GLY A 70 13.90 -17.40 -18.17
N ARG A 71 14.14 -16.76 -17.01
CA ARG A 71 15.49 -16.36 -16.56
C ARG A 71 16.33 -17.50 -16.04
N ILE A 72 15.68 -18.48 -15.42
CA ILE A 72 16.33 -19.73 -15.04
C ILE A 72 16.73 -20.50 -16.30
N ALA A 73 15.83 -20.58 -17.29
CA ALA A 73 16.09 -21.28 -18.55
C ALA A 73 17.17 -20.62 -19.41
N SER A 74 17.26 -19.27 -19.40
CA SER A 74 18.30 -18.54 -20.13
C SER A 74 19.68 -18.58 -19.47
N GLY A 75 19.76 -19.07 -18.23
CA GLY A 75 20.97 -19.04 -17.41
C GLY A 75 21.30 -17.65 -16.83
N GLU A 76 20.40 -16.66 -16.97
CA GLU A 76 20.55 -15.36 -16.30
C GLU A 76 20.60 -15.55 -14.77
N VAL A 77 19.71 -16.41 -14.26
CA VAL A 77 19.72 -16.90 -12.87
C VAL A 77 20.43 -18.24 -12.86
N SER A 78 21.56 -18.31 -12.15
CA SER A 78 22.36 -19.53 -12.03
C SER A 78 21.83 -20.47 -10.94
N GLU A 79 22.32 -21.71 -10.94
CA GLU A 79 22.00 -22.67 -9.88
C GLU A 79 22.52 -22.22 -8.51
N GLY A 80 23.67 -21.54 -8.47
CA GLY A 80 24.20 -20.93 -7.25
C GLY A 80 23.31 -19.80 -6.71
N ASP A 81 22.73 -18.98 -7.59
CA ASP A 81 21.81 -17.92 -7.18
C ASP A 81 20.53 -18.51 -6.55
N LEU A 82 20.01 -19.60 -7.14
CA LEU A 82 18.84 -20.34 -6.61
C LEU A 82 19.14 -21.02 -5.27
N LEU A 83 20.28 -21.69 -5.15
CA LEU A 83 20.69 -22.36 -3.91
C LEU A 83 20.82 -21.34 -2.77
N ALA A 84 21.51 -20.21 -3.03
CA ALA A 84 21.72 -19.20 -2.02
C ALA A 84 20.42 -18.52 -1.57
N ALA A 85 19.46 -18.30 -2.50
CA ALA A 85 18.12 -17.82 -2.14
C ALA A 85 17.32 -18.85 -1.34
N TRP A 86 17.39 -20.13 -1.72
CA TRP A 86 16.72 -21.21 -1.01
C TRP A 86 17.27 -21.42 0.41
N GLU A 87 18.58 -21.30 0.60
CA GLU A 87 19.25 -21.38 1.90
C GLU A 87 18.84 -20.24 2.85
N ALA A 88 18.63 -19.04 2.31
CA ALA A 88 18.22 -17.87 3.08
C ALA A 88 16.74 -17.89 3.50
N ALA A 89 15.92 -18.74 2.87
CA ALA A 89 14.48 -18.81 3.12
C ALA A 89 14.13 -19.57 4.41
N PRO A 90 13.00 -19.24 5.07
CA PRO A 90 12.53 -19.97 6.25
C PRO A 90 12.38 -21.48 6.00
N GLU A 91 12.97 -22.30 6.86
CA GLU A 91 13.04 -23.76 6.67
C GLU A 91 11.69 -24.46 6.70
N ASP A 92 10.72 -23.91 7.44
CA ASP A 92 9.40 -24.48 7.67
C ASP A 92 8.46 -24.38 6.46
N LEU A 93 8.71 -23.43 5.55
CA LEU A 93 7.84 -23.14 4.41
C LEU A 93 8.53 -23.22 3.04
N ARG A 94 9.87 -23.33 3.00
CA ARG A 94 10.60 -23.48 1.72
C ARG A 94 10.35 -24.86 1.09
N PRO A 95 10.43 -24.99 -0.26
CA PRO A 95 10.34 -26.29 -0.91
C PRO A 95 11.48 -27.21 -0.47
N GLN A 96 11.33 -28.53 -0.69
CA GLN A 96 12.28 -29.56 -0.21
C GLN A 96 13.72 -29.28 -0.66
N ASP A 97 13.91 -28.83 -1.89
CA ASP A 97 15.21 -28.51 -2.49
C ASP A 97 15.06 -27.53 -3.66
N VAL A 98 16.19 -27.17 -4.27
CA VAL A 98 16.25 -26.29 -5.46
C VAL A 98 15.58 -26.93 -6.68
N ALA A 99 15.55 -28.27 -6.79
CA ALA A 99 14.86 -28.95 -7.89
C ALA A 99 13.34 -28.76 -7.79
N ALA A 100 12.77 -28.93 -6.59
CA ALA A 100 11.37 -28.66 -6.29
C ALA A 100 11.01 -27.19 -6.53
N LEU A 101 11.90 -26.25 -6.18
CA LEU A 101 11.74 -24.82 -6.49
C LEU A 101 11.63 -24.58 -8.01
N LYS A 102 12.55 -25.16 -8.80
CA LYS A 102 12.53 -25.04 -10.27
C LYS A 102 11.26 -25.65 -10.88
N THR A 103 10.80 -26.80 -10.37
CA THR A 103 9.52 -27.39 -10.78
C THR A 103 8.34 -26.49 -10.44
N ALA A 104 8.34 -25.85 -9.27
CA ALA A 104 7.30 -24.91 -8.88
C ALA A 104 7.26 -23.66 -9.78
N ALA A 105 8.42 -23.14 -10.19
CA ALA A 105 8.52 -22.00 -11.11
C ALA A 105 7.87 -22.25 -12.49
N LEU A 106 7.71 -23.52 -12.91
CA LEU A 106 7.05 -23.87 -14.16
C LEU A 106 5.51 -23.92 -14.06
N ARG A 107 4.96 -23.83 -12.85
CA ARG A 107 3.51 -23.84 -12.62
C ARG A 107 3.03 -22.42 -12.34
N PRO A 108 1.91 -21.96 -12.92
CA PRO A 108 1.34 -20.66 -12.59
C PRO A 108 1.12 -20.52 -11.07
N ALA A 109 1.40 -19.33 -10.54
CA ALA A 109 1.07 -19.02 -9.16
C ALA A 109 -0.46 -18.89 -8.99
N PRO A 110 -1.02 -19.21 -7.81
CA PRO A 110 -2.42 -18.95 -7.50
C PRO A 110 -2.77 -17.46 -7.69
N VAL A 111 -3.98 -17.18 -8.18
CA VAL A 111 -4.47 -15.80 -8.28
C VAL A 111 -4.67 -15.23 -6.89
N VAL A 112 -4.01 -14.10 -6.62
CA VAL A 112 -4.16 -13.38 -5.36
C VAL A 112 -5.47 -12.59 -5.38
N GLN A 113 -6.28 -12.73 -4.33
CA GLN A 113 -7.56 -12.03 -4.19
C GLN A 113 -7.64 -11.35 -2.83
N ALA A 114 -8.11 -10.10 -2.81
CA ALA A 114 -8.40 -9.39 -1.58
C ALA A 114 -9.57 -10.06 -0.83
N LEU A 115 -9.53 -9.98 0.50
CA LEU A 115 -10.74 -10.24 1.29
C LEU A 115 -11.78 -9.16 0.97
N PRO A 116 -13.04 -9.54 0.69
CA PRO A 116 -14.06 -8.58 0.30
C PRO A 116 -14.45 -7.68 1.48
N THR A 117 -14.69 -6.40 1.20
CA THR A 117 -15.31 -5.45 2.14
C THR A 117 -16.83 -5.66 2.21
N VAL A 118 -17.51 -5.01 3.16
CA VAL A 118 -18.99 -5.00 3.21
C VAL A 118 -19.55 -4.40 1.93
N ALA A 119 -18.90 -3.37 1.36
CA ALA A 119 -19.29 -2.82 0.06
C ALA A 119 -19.21 -3.87 -1.07
N ASP A 120 -18.16 -4.70 -1.10
CA ASP A 120 -18.05 -5.78 -2.09
C ASP A 120 -19.13 -6.84 -1.91
N LEU A 121 -19.44 -7.22 -0.67
CA LEU A 121 -20.50 -8.19 -0.37
C LEU A 121 -21.88 -7.62 -0.71
N ALA A 122 -22.14 -6.35 -0.36
CA ALA A 122 -23.36 -5.65 -0.71
C ALA A 122 -23.54 -5.54 -2.23
N ALA A 123 -22.46 -5.36 -2.98
CA ALA A 123 -22.53 -5.28 -4.43
C ALA A 123 -22.95 -6.61 -5.06
N ARG A 124 -22.43 -7.72 -4.54
CA ARG A 124 -22.84 -9.07 -4.97
C ARG A 124 -24.29 -9.37 -4.64
N ASP A 125 -24.79 -8.93 -3.48
CA ASP A 125 -26.17 -9.13 -3.04
C ASP A 125 -27.17 -8.27 -3.82
N THR A 126 -26.87 -6.99 -4.01
CA THR A 126 -27.83 -6.01 -4.56
C THR A 126 -27.68 -5.77 -6.06
N GLY A 127 -26.54 -6.15 -6.66
CA GLY A 127 -26.20 -5.84 -8.06
C GLY A 127 -25.79 -4.39 -8.31
N ILE A 128 -25.68 -3.56 -7.28
CA ILE A 128 -25.23 -2.17 -7.37
C ILE A 128 -23.73 -2.12 -7.09
N ASP A 129 -22.98 -1.36 -7.89
CA ASP A 129 -21.54 -1.13 -7.67
C ASP A 129 -21.29 -0.19 -6.47
N TRP A 130 -21.50 -0.71 -5.26
CA TRP A 130 -21.22 0.03 -4.03
C TRP A 130 -19.75 0.42 -3.88
N PRO A 131 -18.76 -0.44 -4.18
CA PRO A 131 -17.35 -0.04 -4.14
C PRO A 131 -17.07 1.17 -5.03
N GLY A 132 -17.56 1.18 -6.27
CA GLY A 132 -17.42 2.30 -7.20
C GLY A 132 -18.11 3.57 -6.68
N LEU A 133 -19.33 3.47 -6.16
CA LEU A 133 -20.05 4.61 -5.61
C LEU A 133 -19.34 5.20 -4.38
N VAL A 134 -18.89 4.36 -3.44
CA VAL A 134 -18.16 4.80 -2.25
C VAL A 134 -16.87 5.53 -2.66
N ALA A 135 -16.10 4.96 -3.60
CA ALA A 135 -14.89 5.57 -4.11
C ALA A 135 -15.16 6.92 -4.79
N GLU A 136 -16.23 7.03 -5.60
CA GLU A 136 -16.63 8.29 -6.25
C GLU A 136 -17.01 9.35 -5.22
N ARG A 137 -17.88 9.04 -4.25
CA ARG A 137 -18.32 10.01 -3.24
C ARG A 137 -17.19 10.50 -2.36
N ILE A 138 -16.34 9.58 -1.88
CA ILE A 138 -15.18 9.95 -1.06
C ILE A 138 -14.19 10.74 -1.91
N GLY A 139 -13.94 10.34 -3.16
CA GLY A 139 -13.02 11.01 -4.06
C GLY A 139 -13.46 12.44 -4.43
N ALA A 140 -14.74 12.65 -4.72
CA ALA A 140 -15.30 13.96 -5.02
C ALA A 140 -15.14 14.92 -3.83
N TRP A 141 -15.45 14.46 -2.62
CA TRP A 141 -15.22 15.24 -1.40
C TRP A 141 -13.73 15.47 -1.14
N ALA A 142 -12.91 14.44 -1.27
CA ALA A 142 -11.47 14.51 -1.02
C ALA A 142 -10.78 15.49 -1.98
N GLY A 143 -11.17 15.54 -3.26
CA GLY A 143 -10.67 16.50 -4.22
C GLY A 143 -10.86 17.96 -3.75
N ALA A 144 -12.04 18.29 -3.22
CA ALA A 144 -12.30 19.61 -2.66
C ALA A 144 -11.59 19.83 -1.30
N TYR A 145 -11.50 18.78 -0.47
CA TYR A 145 -10.87 18.85 0.85
C TYR A 145 -9.34 18.95 0.78
N PHE A 146 -8.71 18.39 -0.25
CA PHE A 146 -7.27 18.47 -0.49
C PHE A 146 -6.88 19.57 -1.47
N ASP A 147 -7.85 20.30 -2.02
CA ASP A 147 -7.55 21.44 -2.90
C ASP A 147 -6.67 22.49 -2.18
N GLU A 148 -5.61 22.89 -2.87
CA GLU A 148 -4.60 23.89 -2.47
C GLU A 148 -4.74 25.17 -3.30
N GLY A 149 -5.96 25.53 -3.70
CA GLY A 149 -6.27 26.79 -4.37
C GLY A 149 -6.49 26.69 -5.88
N GLN A 150 -6.83 25.51 -6.41
CA GLN A 150 -7.25 25.39 -7.81
C GLN A 150 -8.71 25.81 -7.98
N ALA A 151 -9.55 25.57 -6.97
CA ALA A 151 -10.95 25.95 -7.01
C ALA A 151 -11.13 27.45 -6.69
N LEU A 152 -12.02 28.12 -7.44
CA LEU A 152 -12.40 29.51 -7.18
C LEU A 152 -13.07 29.69 -5.80
N TRP A 153 -13.78 28.66 -5.33
CA TRP A 153 -14.38 28.60 -4.00
C TRP A 153 -13.77 27.44 -3.20
N ALA A 154 -13.01 27.79 -2.18
CA ALA A 154 -12.40 26.81 -1.28
C ALA A 154 -13.47 26.09 -0.44
N ALA A 155 -13.37 24.77 -0.37
CA ALA A 155 -14.21 23.99 0.54
C ALA A 155 -13.84 24.27 2.01
N PRO A 156 -14.83 24.37 2.90
CA PRO A 156 -14.55 24.53 4.33
C PRO A 156 -13.85 23.29 4.86
N LYS A 157 -12.66 23.46 5.46
CA LYS A 157 -11.84 22.35 6.00
C LYS A 157 -12.34 21.81 7.34
N GLY A 158 -13.28 22.50 8.00
CA GLY A 158 -13.85 22.06 9.28
C GLY A 158 -12.80 21.94 10.40
N ARG A 159 -13.11 21.13 11.43
CA ARG A 159 -12.19 20.83 12.54
C ARG A 159 -11.28 19.64 12.28
N SER A 160 -11.71 18.73 11.41
CA SER A 160 -10.99 17.53 10.98
C SER A 160 -11.59 17.03 9.66
N ALA A 161 -10.88 16.13 8.98
CA ALA A 161 -11.35 15.49 7.75
C ALA A 161 -12.75 14.86 7.91
N TYR A 162 -12.96 14.07 8.98
CA TYR A 162 -14.25 13.44 9.26
C TYR A 162 -15.38 14.46 9.46
N ALA A 163 -15.14 15.51 10.26
CA ALA A 163 -16.16 16.53 10.53
C ALA A 163 -16.53 17.32 9.26
N ALA A 164 -15.54 17.64 8.42
CA ALA A 164 -15.76 18.31 7.15
C ALA A 164 -16.54 17.44 6.15
N TRP A 165 -16.21 16.15 6.06
CA TRP A 165 -16.98 15.20 5.25
C TRP A 165 -18.40 15.05 5.75
N ARG A 166 -18.60 14.85 7.06
CA ARG A 166 -19.92 14.66 7.66
C ARG A 166 -20.84 15.84 7.36
N ALA A 167 -20.35 17.08 7.43
CA ALA A 167 -21.14 18.28 7.10
C ALA A 167 -21.67 18.31 5.65
N VAL A 168 -20.97 17.65 4.72
CA VAL A 168 -21.40 17.49 3.32
C VAL A 168 -22.32 16.27 3.19
N ALA A 169 -21.92 15.13 3.74
CA ALA A 169 -22.60 13.85 3.58
C ALA A 169 -24.03 13.82 4.16
N ILE A 170 -24.32 14.60 5.21
CA ILE A 170 -25.70 14.73 5.73
C ILE A 170 -26.68 15.43 4.76
N ARG A 171 -26.17 16.00 3.66
CA ARG A 171 -26.97 16.69 2.62
C ARG A 171 -26.81 16.03 1.25
N ASP A 172 -25.99 14.98 1.17
CA ASP A 172 -25.71 14.30 -0.08
C ASP A 172 -26.76 13.20 -0.34
N LEU A 173 -27.61 13.43 -1.33
CA LEU A 173 -28.67 12.49 -1.72
C LEU A 173 -28.19 11.46 -2.74
N SER A 174 -26.97 11.57 -3.30
CA SER A 174 -26.45 10.61 -4.27
C SER A 174 -26.54 9.15 -3.79
N PRO A 175 -26.20 8.80 -2.53
CA PRO A 175 -26.31 7.42 -2.05
C PRO A 175 -27.76 6.94 -1.99
N GLU A 176 -28.68 7.81 -1.59
CA GLU A 176 -30.11 7.48 -1.51
C GLU A 176 -30.76 7.32 -2.88
N ILE A 177 -30.31 8.10 -3.87
CA ILE A 177 -30.71 7.96 -5.27
C ILE A 177 -30.23 6.61 -5.82
N ALA A 178 -28.99 6.22 -5.49
CA ALA A 178 -28.41 4.94 -5.91
C ALA A 178 -29.03 3.71 -5.24
N GLY A 179 -29.70 3.87 -4.09
CA GLY A 179 -30.45 2.80 -3.42
C GLY A 179 -30.19 2.64 -1.93
N LEU A 180 -29.21 3.36 -1.35
CA LEU A 180 -28.87 3.32 0.06
C LEU A 180 -29.76 4.28 0.84
N LYS A 181 -31.04 3.92 0.97
CA LYS A 181 -32.07 4.76 1.58
C LYS A 181 -31.72 5.13 3.03
N GLY A 182 -31.89 6.40 3.37
CA GLY A 182 -31.62 6.93 4.71
C GLY A 182 -30.14 7.14 5.02
N PHE A 183 -29.25 7.11 4.02
CA PHE A 183 -27.82 7.35 4.22
C PHE A 183 -27.54 8.70 4.90
N ALA A 184 -28.16 9.79 4.44
CA ALA A 184 -27.93 11.11 5.03
C ALA A 184 -28.36 11.15 6.51
N ALA A 185 -29.48 10.49 6.85
CA ALA A 185 -29.95 10.35 8.22
C ALA A 185 -29.01 9.46 9.07
N HIS A 186 -28.48 8.37 8.48
CA HIS A 186 -27.49 7.51 9.12
C HIS A 186 -26.24 8.32 9.50
N VAL A 187 -25.68 9.09 8.56
CA VAL A 187 -24.52 9.97 8.80
C VAL A 187 -24.84 11.07 9.83
N ALA A 188 -26.05 11.64 9.80
CA ALA A 188 -26.47 12.64 10.78
C ALA A 188 -26.55 12.06 12.20
N SER A 189 -26.96 10.80 12.33
CA SER A 189 -27.03 10.08 13.61
C SER A 189 -25.68 9.57 14.11
N ALA A 190 -24.66 9.53 13.25
CA ALA A 190 -23.32 9.10 13.62
C ALA A 190 -22.66 10.10 14.60
N PRO A 191 -21.77 9.62 15.50
CA PRO A 191 -21.03 10.48 16.42
C PRO A 191 -20.30 11.64 15.74
N GLU A 192 -20.10 12.74 16.48
CA GLU A 192 -19.44 13.94 15.94
C GLU A 192 -17.92 13.75 15.77
N THR A 193 -17.32 12.81 16.51
CA THR A 193 -15.87 12.54 16.45
C THR A 193 -15.55 11.29 15.65
N ALA A 194 -14.41 11.31 14.94
CA ALA A 194 -13.96 10.20 14.10
C ALA A 194 -13.84 8.89 14.90
N ARG A 195 -13.23 8.94 16.09
CA ARG A 195 -13.01 7.74 16.93
C ARG A 195 -14.28 7.12 17.47
N GLU A 196 -15.24 7.94 17.90
CA GLU A 196 -16.53 7.44 18.36
C GLU A 196 -17.32 6.82 17.19
N ALA A 197 -17.26 7.43 16.00
CA ALA A 197 -17.87 6.87 14.80
C ALA A 197 -17.22 5.54 14.39
N MET A 198 -15.88 5.44 14.45
CA MET A 198 -15.17 4.19 14.20
C MET A 198 -15.51 3.10 15.22
N ALA A 199 -15.57 3.44 16.52
CA ALA A 199 -15.94 2.49 17.55
C ALA A 199 -17.38 1.96 17.34
N GLN A 200 -18.32 2.86 17.03
CA GLN A 200 -19.70 2.48 16.71
C GLN A 200 -19.77 1.58 15.46
N ALA A 201 -19.02 1.91 14.41
CA ALA A 201 -18.97 1.08 13.20
C ALA A 201 -18.35 -0.29 13.48
N VAL A 202 -17.25 -0.36 14.25
CA VAL A 202 -16.62 -1.62 14.67
C VAL A 202 -17.60 -2.52 15.41
N ASP A 203 -18.35 -1.96 16.36
CA ASP A 203 -19.36 -2.69 17.12
C ASP A 203 -20.49 -3.22 16.21
N ARG A 204 -21.03 -2.37 15.32
CA ARG A 204 -22.13 -2.75 14.40
C ARG A 204 -21.69 -3.75 13.35
N LEU A 205 -20.45 -3.66 12.89
CA LEU A 205 -19.84 -4.62 11.98
C LEU A 205 -19.44 -5.93 12.68
N GLY A 206 -19.43 -5.97 14.02
CA GLY A 206 -19.05 -7.17 14.78
C GLY A 206 -17.57 -7.54 14.63
N LEU A 207 -16.70 -6.56 14.38
CA LEU A 207 -15.28 -6.80 14.13
C LEU A 207 -14.54 -7.16 15.43
N PRO A 208 -13.94 -8.37 15.52
CA PRO A 208 -13.09 -8.69 16.66
C PRO A 208 -11.80 -7.87 16.61
N GLY A 209 -11.19 -7.61 17.77
CA GLY A 209 -9.95 -6.83 17.88
C GLY A 209 -8.82 -7.32 16.96
N ALA A 210 -8.68 -8.64 16.80
CA ALA A 210 -7.68 -9.25 15.94
C ALA A 210 -7.89 -8.97 14.44
N ALA A 211 -9.11 -8.67 14.00
CA ALA A 211 -9.41 -8.36 12.61
C ALA A 211 -9.15 -6.90 12.22
N LEU A 212 -9.08 -6.00 13.21
CA LEU A 212 -9.11 -4.55 12.99
C LEU A 212 -7.97 -4.08 12.09
N GLU A 213 -6.72 -4.49 12.37
CA GLU A 213 -5.54 -4.00 11.65
C GLU A 213 -5.64 -4.26 10.15
N THR A 214 -5.89 -5.52 9.75
CA THR A 214 -5.89 -5.88 8.33
C THR A 214 -7.16 -5.41 7.62
N TYR A 215 -8.31 -5.34 8.31
CA TYR A 215 -9.53 -4.80 7.73
C TYR A 215 -9.43 -3.28 7.51
N PHE A 216 -8.92 -2.53 8.49
CA PHE A 216 -8.68 -1.09 8.31
C PHE A 216 -7.65 -0.80 7.22
N HIS A 217 -6.60 -1.61 7.12
CA HIS A 217 -5.63 -1.51 6.04
C HIS A 217 -6.28 -1.77 4.67
N ALA A 218 -7.18 -2.75 4.56
CA ALA A 218 -7.96 -3.00 3.34
C ALA A 218 -8.83 -1.79 2.98
N LEU A 219 -9.59 -1.25 3.93
CA LEU A 219 -10.42 -0.06 3.73
C LEU A 219 -9.59 1.13 3.24
N LEU A 220 -8.44 1.42 3.86
CA LEU A 220 -7.55 2.49 3.41
C LEU A 220 -6.96 2.21 2.03
N THR A 221 -6.65 0.96 1.70
CA THR A 221 -6.14 0.55 0.38
C THR A 221 -7.17 0.86 -0.72
N THR A 222 -8.47 0.66 -0.44
CA THR A 222 -9.55 1.01 -1.39
C THR A 222 -9.66 2.52 -1.69
N LEU A 223 -9.10 3.38 -0.84
CA LEU A 223 -9.08 4.84 -1.07
C LEU A 223 -7.94 5.30 -1.98
N GLY A 224 -7.05 4.39 -2.40
CA GLY A 224 -5.95 4.68 -3.32
C GLY A 224 -5.09 5.86 -2.87
N GLY A 225 -4.84 6.79 -3.79
CA GLY A 225 -3.98 7.96 -3.56
C GLY A 225 -4.43 8.85 -2.39
N TRP A 226 -5.72 8.87 -2.02
CA TRP A 226 -6.20 9.71 -0.91
C TRP A 226 -5.65 9.27 0.44
N ALA A 227 -5.58 7.96 0.68
CA ALA A 227 -4.95 7.43 1.89
C ALA A 227 -3.45 7.79 1.94
N GLN A 228 -2.77 7.74 0.78
CA GLN A 228 -1.36 8.10 0.68
C GLN A 228 -1.12 9.61 0.89
N VAL A 229 -2.04 10.48 0.46
CA VAL A 229 -1.99 11.92 0.75
C VAL A 229 -2.17 12.17 2.26
N GLY A 230 -3.14 11.50 2.90
CA GLY A 230 -3.30 11.54 4.35
C GLY A 230 -2.04 11.06 5.08
N ARG A 231 -1.42 9.97 4.61
CA ARG A 231 -0.16 9.44 5.15
C ARG A 231 0.99 10.42 5.00
N HIS A 232 1.07 11.14 3.87
CA HIS A 232 2.08 12.17 3.65
C HIS A 232 1.94 13.33 4.62
N ARG A 233 0.71 13.80 4.90
CA ARG A 233 0.47 14.83 5.92
C ARG A 233 0.92 14.40 7.31
N LEU A 234 0.58 13.16 7.71
CA LEU A 234 1.06 12.59 8.96
C LEU A 234 2.60 12.55 9.00
N TRP A 235 3.24 12.11 7.92
CA TRP A 235 4.70 12.10 7.83
C TRP A 235 5.31 13.50 8.03
N GLN A 236 4.78 14.53 7.36
CA GLN A 236 5.26 15.90 7.51
C GLN A 236 5.07 16.44 8.93
N ALA A 237 3.91 16.14 9.54
CA ALA A 237 3.65 16.52 10.92
C ALA A 237 4.62 15.84 11.90
N GLU A 238 4.90 14.54 11.72
CA GLU A 238 5.85 13.79 12.54
C GLU A 238 7.27 14.37 12.44
N LEU A 239 7.72 14.77 11.24
CA LEU A 239 9.01 15.45 11.06
C LEU A 239 9.08 16.79 11.80
N ALA A 240 7.94 17.47 11.96
CA ALA A 240 7.82 18.71 12.72
C ALA A 240 7.58 18.49 14.23
N GLY A 241 7.59 17.24 14.71
CA GLY A 241 7.32 16.89 16.11
C GLY A 241 5.84 16.93 16.50
N GLY A 242 4.94 16.96 15.52
CA GLY A 242 3.49 16.96 15.69
C GLY A 242 2.83 15.67 15.19
N THR A 243 1.51 15.75 14.95
CA THR A 243 0.69 14.67 14.40
C THR A 243 -0.41 15.25 13.52
N ASP A 244 -0.94 14.47 12.59
CA ASP A 244 -2.04 14.84 11.70
C ASP A 244 -3.09 13.72 11.68
N ASP A 245 -4.36 14.08 11.84
CA ASP A 245 -5.49 13.14 11.98
C ASP A 245 -6.23 12.90 10.66
N THR A 246 -5.73 13.41 9.53
CA THR A 246 -6.44 13.33 8.25
C THR A 246 -6.69 11.89 7.82
N LEU A 247 -5.69 11.01 7.96
CA LEU A 247 -5.80 9.60 7.57
C LEU A 247 -6.76 8.83 8.50
N GLU A 248 -6.75 9.16 9.80
CA GLU A 248 -7.74 8.66 10.76
C GLU A 248 -9.16 9.08 10.35
N GLY A 249 -9.33 10.34 9.95
CA GLY A 249 -10.60 10.85 9.43
C GLY A 249 -11.07 10.12 8.17
N LEU A 250 -10.17 9.84 7.22
CA LEU A 250 -10.49 9.06 6.01
C LEU A 250 -10.95 7.64 6.33
N LEU A 251 -10.29 6.97 7.29
CA LEU A 251 -10.72 5.66 7.75
C LEU A 251 -12.11 5.71 8.39
N ALA A 252 -12.37 6.70 9.24
CA ALA A 252 -13.69 6.90 9.85
C ALA A 252 -14.79 7.12 8.80
N ILE A 253 -14.52 7.93 7.78
CA ILE A 253 -15.44 8.14 6.64
C ILE A 253 -15.74 6.79 5.97
N ARG A 254 -14.71 6.02 5.63
CA ARG A 254 -14.85 4.73 4.96
C ARG A 254 -15.61 3.70 5.80
N LEU A 255 -15.43 3.71 7.13
CA LEU A 255 -16.16 2.83 8.06
C LEU A 255 -17.64 3.20 8.21
N VAL A 256 -18.00 4.49 8.18
CA VAL A 256 -19.42 4.90 8.19
C VAL A 256 -20.14 4.38 6.94
N TRP A 257 -19.46 4.32 5.79
CA TRP A 257 -20.00 3.68 4.60
C TRP A 257 -20.23 2.17 4.76
N GLU A 258 -19.27 1.45 5.37
CA GLU A 258 -19.44 0.02 5.67
C GLU A 258 -20.63 -0.21 6.61
N ASP A 259 -20.77 0.61 7.65
CA ASP A 259 -21.88 0.53 8.60
C ASP A 259 -23.25 0.78 7.94
N ALA A 260 -23.35 1.81 7.08
CA ALA A 260 -24.57 2.07 6.33
C ALA A 260 -24.94 0.90 5.39
N LEU A 261 -23.96 0.30 4.72
CA LEU A 261 -24.18 -0.86 3.84
C LEU A 261 -24.52 -2.13 4.64
N MET A 262 -23.95 -2.29 5.83
CA MET A 262 -24.33 -3.34 6.77
C MET A 262 -25.79 -3.18 7.21
N ALA A 263 -26.26 -1.96 7.46
CA ALA A 263 -27.66 -1.71 7.75
C ALA A 263 -28.61 -2.04 6.58
N LEU A 264 -28.14 -1.90 5.33
CA LEU A 264 -28.93 -2.21 4.13
C LEU A 264 -29.11 -3.71 3.88
N CYS A 265 -28.03 -4.49 4.02
CA CYS A 265 -27.99 -5.88 3.55
C CYS A 265 -27.39 -6.89 4.53
N GLY A 266 -27.01 -6.47 5.74
CA GLY A 266 -26.24 -7.28 6.69
C GLY A 266 -26.82 -8.66 6.99
N ALA A 267 -28.14 -8.77 7.12
CA ALA A 267 -28.80 -10.07 7.34
C ALA A 267 -28.64 -11.04 6.14
N ARG A 268 -28.54 -10.53 4.92
CA ARG A 268 -28.39 -11.34 3.70
C ARG A 268 -26.94 -11.75 3.43
N ILE A 269 -25.98 -10.93 3.86
CA ILE A 269 -24.54 -11.19 3.69
C ILE A 269 -23.87 -11.77 4.95
N ALA A 270 -24.65 -12.13 5.97
CA ALA A 270 -24.13 -12.45 7.30
C ALA A 270 -23.11 -13.59 7.27
N THR A 271 -23.38 -14.67 6.54
CA THR A 271 -22.51 -15.84 6.45
C THR A 271 -21.16 -15.50 5.83
N GLU A 272 -21.17 -14.80 4.69
CA GLU A 272 -19.97 -14.36 4.00
C GLU A 272 -19.19 -13.36 4.86
N TRP A 273 -19.90 -12.44 5.53
CA TRP A 273 -19.29 -11.45 6.39
C TRP A 273 -18.61 -12.09 7.62
N GLU A 274 -19.24 -13.08 8.27
CA GLU A 274 -18.59 -13.87 9.34
C GLU A 274 -17.27 -14.50 8.86
N ALA A 275 -17.26 -15.11 7.67
CA ALA A 275 -16.06 -15.71 7.09
C ALA A 275 -14.96 -14.67 6.83
N VAL A 276 -15.32 -13.47 6.35
CA VAL A 276 -14.38 -12.37 6.15
C VAL A 276 -13.78 -11.89 7.47
N ARG A 277 -14.61 -11.69 8.50
CA ARG A 277 -14.12 -11.26 9.82
C ARG A 277 -13.17 -12.28 10.43
N ALA A 278 -13.49 -13.57 10.31
CA ALA A 278 -12.61 -14.65 10.75
C ALA A 278 -11.29 -14.64 9.98
N ALA A 279 -11.32 -14.48 8.66
CA ALA A 279 -10.11 -14.44 7.83
C ALA A 279 -9.21 -13.22 8.14
N HIS A 280 -9.79 -12.07 8.48
CA HIS A 280 -9.02 -10.92 8.96
C HIS A 280 -8.42 -11.11 10.35
N ALA A 281 -9.10 -11.87 11.22
CA ALA A 281 -8.63 -12.18 12.58
C ALA A 281 -7.47 -13.19 12.61
N GLU A 282 -7.31 -14.00 11.56
CA GLU A 282 -6.17 -14.91 11.43
C GLU A 282 -4.85 -14.12 11.29
N PRO A 283 -3.76 -14.55 11.96
CA PRO A 283 -2.45 -13.94 11.76
C PRO A 283 -2.05 -13.88 10.29
N VAL A 284 -1.36 -12.81 9.89
CA VAL A 284 -0.79 -12.73 8.53
C VAL A 284 0.37 -13.72 8.44
N ARG A 285 0.20 -14.77 7.64
CA ARG A 285 1.22 -15.79 7.39
C ARG A 285 1.32 -16.05 5.88
N PRO A 286 2.54 -16.20 5.34
CA PRO A 286 2.69 -16.57 3.95
C PRO A 286 2.25 -18.01 3.70
N THR A 287 1.73 -18.25 2.50
CA THR A 287 1.53 -19.60 1.98
C THR A 287 2.85 -20.14 1.43
N ALA A 288 2.92 -21.45 1.20
CA ALA A 288 4.07 -22.06 0.52
C ALA A 288 4.31 -21.45 -0.88
N ASP A 289 3.24 -21.09 -1.61
CA ASP A 289 3.37 -20.43 -2.91
C ASP A 289 4.01 -19.04 -2.81
N LEU A 290 3.62 -18.24 -1.82
CA LEU A 290 4.23 -16.92 -1.59
C LEU A 290 5.69 -17.01 -1.18
N VAL A 291 6.06 -18.06 -0.43
CA VAL A 291 7.47 -18.34 -0.07
C VAL A 291 8.27 -18.73 -1.31
N ILE A 292 7.72 -19.61 -2.16
CA ILE A 292 8.33 -19.95 -3.46
C ILE A 292 8.57 -18.69 -4.29
N ASP A 293 7.56 -17.82 -4.41
CA ASP A 293 7.66 -16.60 -5.21
C ASP A 293 8.70 -15.63 -4.66
N ALA A 294 8.79 -15.49 -3.33
CA ALA A 294 9.82 -14.69 -2.67
C ALA A 294 11.23 -15.26 -2.92
N ILE A 295 11.41 -16.59 -2.87
CA ILE A 295 12.71 -17.24 -3.17
C ILE A 295 13.11 -16.98 -4.63
N LEU A 296 12.17 -17.10 -5.57
CA LEU A 296 12.43 -16.83 -7.00
C LEU A 296 12.81 -15.36 -7.23
N GLN A 297 12.14 -14.44 -6.55
CA GLN A 297 12.46 -13.02 -6.60
C GLN A 297 13.88 -12.75 -6.05
N GLU A 298 14.21 -13.30 -4.89
CA GLU A 298 15.54 -13.14 -4.28
C GLU A 298 16.65 -13.77 -5.16
N ALA A 299 16.38 -14.89 -5.83
CA ALA A 299 17.34 -15.50 -6.75
C ALA A 299 17.66 -14.57 -7.94
N VAL A 300 16.67 -13.85 -8.47
CA VAL A 300 16.89 -12.83 -9.51
C VAL A 300 17.71 -11.67 -8.97
N GLU A 301 17.40 -11.19 -7.77
CA GLU A 301 18.14 -10.10 -7.12
C GLU A 301 19.61 -10.48 -6.88
N ARG A 302 19.86 -11.71 -6.40
CA ARG A 302 21.22 -12.26 -6.25
C ARG A 302 21.95 -12.35 -7.59
N SER A 303 21.25 -12.77 -8.66
CA SER A 303 21.85 -12.77 -10.00
C SER A 303 22.26 -11.36 -10.45
N ALA A 304 21.45 -10.34 -10.14
CA ALA A 304 21.76 -8.95 -10.45
C ALA A 304 22.93 -8.43 -9.60
N GLN A 305 22.97 -8.75 -8.30
CA GLN A 305 24.07 -8.41 -7.40
C GLN A 305 25.39 -9.04 -7.87
N ARG A 306 25.39 -10.32 -8.27
CA ARG A 306 26.56 -11.00 -8.81
C ARG A 306 27.09 -10.31 -10.07
N ARG A 307 26.21 -10.04 -11.05
CA ARG A 307 26.60 -9.31 -12.27
C ARG A 307 27.12 -7.91 -11.97
N LEU A 308 26.49 -7.20 -11.03
CA LEU A 308 26.95 -5.88 -10.61
C LEU A 308 28.33 -5.95 -9.95
N ALA A 309 28.57 -6.94 -9.08
CA ALA A 309 29.87 -7.17 -8.45
C ALA A 309 30.95 -7.46 -9.51
N GLU A 310 30.65 -8.26 -10.53
CA GLU A 310 31.56 -8.51 -11.65
C GLU A 310 31.90 -7.22 -12.41
N VAL A 311 30.92 -6.32 -12.62
CA VAL A 311 31.16 -5.02 -13.25
C VAL A 311 32.04 -4.12 -12.38
N LEU A 312 31.74 -4.04 -11.08
CA LEU A 312 32.48 -3.21 -10.14
C LEU A 312 33.91 -3.72 -9.89
N ALA A 313 34.15 -5.02 -10.04
CA ALA A 313 35.47 -5.61 -9.93
C ALA A 313 36.36 -5.41 -11.18
N ARG A 314 35.81 -4.89 -12.28
CA ARG A 314 36.60 -4.62 -13.49
C ARG A 314 37.60 -3.49 -13.23
N PRO A 315 38.85 -3.62 -13.69
CA PRO A 315 39.80 -2.52 -13.65
C PRO A 315 39.22 -1.28 -14.33
N VAL A 316 39.20 -0.15 -13.62
CA VAL A 316 38.82 1.13 -14.19
C VAL A 316 39.94 1.59 -15.11
N ALA A 317 39.61 2.08 -16.31
CA ALA A 317 40.58 2.68 -17.21
C ALA A 317 41.32 3.82 -16.48
N VAL A 318 42.64 3.83 -16.57
CA VAL A 318 43.47 4.84 -15.93
C VAL A 318 43.06 6.21 -16.48
N VAL A 319 42.50 7.06 -15.61
CA VAL A 319 42.26 8.48 -15.94
C VAL A 319 43.63 9.10 -16.22
N ALA A 320 43.77 9.77 -17.35
CA ALA A 320 45.04 10.38 -17.75
C ALA A 320 45.58 11.26 -16.62
N GLU A 321 46.83 11.01 -16.21
CA GLU A 321 47.50 11.83 -15.21
C GLU A 321 47.71 13.25 -15.77
N GLY A 322 47.08 14.26 -15.12
CA GLY A 322 47.20 15.66 -15.54
C GLY A 322 45.94 16.49 -15.29
N ARG A 323 45.99 17.78 -15.67
CA ARG A 323 44.82 18.67 -15.63
C ARG A 323 43.90 18.33 -16.82
N PRO A 324 42.59 18.09 -16.61
CA PRO A 324 41.66 17.81 -17.70
C PRO A 324 41.57 18.99 -18.66
N ALA A 325 41.41 18.70 -19.95
CA ALA A 325 41.17 19.70 -20.99
C ALA A 325 39.80 20.37 -20.81
N LEU A 326 38.82 19.60 -20.32
CA LEU A 326 37.50 20.08 -19.93
C LEU A 326 37.07 19.34 -18.65
N GLN A 327 36.60 20.08 -17.66
CA GLN A 327 35.93 19.52 -16.49
C GLN A 327 34.52 20.09 -16.38
N ALA A 328 33.52 19.21 -16.39
CA ALA A 328 32.11 19.60 -16.34
C ALA A 328 31.40 18.93 -15.16
N ALA A 329 30.61 19.69 -14.41
CA ALA A 329 29.79 19.16 -13.32
C ALA A 329 28.35 18.94 -13.80
N PHE A 330 27.80 17.77 -13.51
CA PHE A 330 26.43 17.39 -13.81
C PHE A 330 25.71 16.99 -12.51
N CYS A 331 24.38 17.05 -12.53
CA CYS A 331 23.58 16.45 -11.46
C CYS A 331 23.90 14.95 -11.34
N ILE A 332 23.86 14.40 -10.12
CA ILE A 332 24.04 12.96 -9.88
C ILE A 332 22.85 12.10 -10.37
N ASP A 333 21.77 12.74 -10.81
CA ASP A 333 20.62 12.08 -11.41
C ASP A 333 21.02 11.22 -12.62
N VAL A 334 20.52 9.98 -12.66
CA VAL A 334 20.82 8.98 -13.72
C VAL A 334 20.47 9.46 -15.13
N ARG A 335 19.57 10.44 -15.28
CA ARG A 335 19.25 11.05 -16.58
C ARG A 335 20.42 11.83 -17.16
N SER A 336 21.34 12.32 -16.33
CA SER A 336 22.56 12.99 -16.78
C SER A 336 23.66 12.00 -17.20
N GLU A 337 23.57 10.72 -16.81
CA GLU A 337 24.62 9.73 -17.07
C GLU A 337 24.90 9.53 -18.56
N VAL A 338 23.88 9.49 -19.41
CA VAL A 338 24.05 9.33 -20.86
C VAL A 338 24.82 10.52 -21.45
N PHE A 339 24.52 11.75 -21.03
CA PHE A 339 25.23 12.94 -21.48
C PHE A 339 26.68 12.94 -21.00
N ARG A 340 26.92 12.56 -19.74
CA ARG A 340 28.26 12.45 -19.18
C ARG A 340 29.12 11.47 -19.97
N ARG A 341 28.60 10.25 -20.21
CA ARG A 341 29.31 9.21 -20.97
C ARG A 341 29.54 9.60 -22.42
N ALA A 342 28.57 10.24 -23.06
CA ALA A 342 28.76 10.75 -24.42
C ALA A 342 29.88 11.79 -24.48
N LEU A 343 29.95 12.70 -23.49
CA LEU A 343 30.95 13.75 -23.43
C LEU A 343 32.35 13.20 -23.12
N GLU A 344 32.48 12.31 -22.14
CA GLU A 344 33.74 11.61 -21.82
C GLU A 344 34.23 10.73 -22.97
N GLY A 345 33.31 10.21 -23.79
CA GLY A 345 33.64 9.40 -24.96
C GLY A 345 34.23 10.18 -26.14
N VAL A 346 34.13 11.52 -26.14
CA VAL A 346 34.67 12.36 -27.24
C VAL A 346 36.19 12.51 -27.14
N ASP A 347 36.72 12.70 -25.94
CA ASP A 347 38.14 12.95 -25.71
C ASP A 347 38.57 12.47 -24.30
N PRO A 348 39.67 11.69 -24.16
CA PRO A 348 40.14 11.19 -22.86
C PRO A 348 40.52 12.27 -21.83
N GLY A 349 40.75 13.51 -22.27
CA GLY A 349 41.02 14.67 -21.43
C GLY A 349 39.76 15.35 -20.88
N ILE A 350 38.56 14.87 -21.24
CA ILE A 350 37.30 15.36 -20.68
C ILE A 350 36.92 14.53 -19.45
N VAL A 351 36.70 15.21 -18.32
CA VAL A 351 36.32 14.57 -17.05
C VAL A 351 35.02 15.17 -16.54
N THR A 352 34.05 14.32 -16.16
CA THR A 352 32.80 14.81 -15.56
C THR A 352 32.73 14.54 -14.04
N LEU A 353 32.11 15.46 -13.30
CA LEU A 353 31.84 15.35 -11.87
C LEU A 353 30.34 15.24 -11.62
N GLY A 354 29.96 14.59 -10.52
CA GLY A 354 28.59 14.60 -10.01
C GLY A 354 28.44 15.61 -8.88
N PHE A 355 27.33 16.34 -8.87
CA PHE A 355 26.91 17.23 -7.79
C PHE A 355 25.48 16.85 -7.36
N ALA A 356 25.24 16.89 -6.04
CA ALA A 356 23.97 16.53 -5.41
C ALA A 356 23.15 17.77 -5.06
#